data_AF-A0A9Q3HUQ8-F1
#
_entry.id   AF-A0A9Q3HUQ8-F1
#
_cell.length_a   1.000
_cell.length_b   1.000
_cell.length_c   1.000
_cell.angle_alpha   90.00
_cell.angle_beta   90.00
_cell.angle_gamma   90.00
#
_symmetry.space_group_name_H-M   'P 1'
#
loop_
_entity.id
_entity.type
_entity.pdbx_description
1 polymer ?
#
loop_
_entity_poly.entity_id
_entity_poly.type
_entity_poly.pdbx_seq_one_letter_code
_entity_poly.pdbx_strand_id
1 'polypeptide(L)'
;MNEERVKEYVELKNSLTNVPFLLIPDWKLPFKLYIDACGEGLGAELHQTQIINDKPVEGPICFISRQIKPKAARYAMKKPNRHMLRCQIDIQEYTGNMTIDNKSGNIHKNADGLRRWALANTPENPAWVPQEEHNIEGICVTDIGPECFNEVK
;
A
#
# COMPACT_ATOMS: atom_id res chain seq x y z
N MET A 1 -27.16 -1.18 17.76
CA MET A 1 -26.62 -0.08 16.92
C MET A 1 -27.79 0.82 16.61
N ASN A 2 -27.74 2.12 16.96
CA ASN A 2 -28.91 3.01 16.79
C ASN A 2 -29.08 3.37 15.32
N GLU A 3 -30.32 3.46 14.84
CA GLU A 3 -30.65 3.79 13.43
C GLU A 3 -30.02 5.12 12.99
N GLU A 4 -30.03 6.10 13.88
CA GLU A 4 -29.37 7.41 13.70
C GLU A 4 -27.87 7.27 13.39
N ARG A 5 -27.14 6.45 14.15
CA ARG A 5 -25.70 6.22 13.95
C ARG A 5 -25.40 5.53 12.63
N VAL A 6 -26.29 4.64 12.18
CA VAL A 6 -26.15 3.97 10.88
C VAL A 6 -26.33 4.99 9.75
N LYS A 7 -27.31 5.89 9.88
CA LYS A 7 -27.56 6.95 8.92
C LYS A 7 -26.36 7.90 8.82
N GLU A 8 -25.86 8.40 9.94
CA GLU A 8 -24.66 9.27 9.99
C GLU A 8 -23.43 8.59 9.38
N TYR A 9 -23.22 7.30 9.66
CA TYR A 9 -22.13 6.54 9.08
C TYR A 9 -22.23 6.45 7.55
N VAL A 10 -23.42 6.19 7.02
CA VAL A 10 -23.66 6.12 5.57
C VAL A 10 -23.44 7.48 4.92
N GLU A 11 -23.91 8.56 5.53
CA GLU A 11 -23.70 9.93 5.06
C GLU A 11 -22.21 10.30 5.04
N LEU A 12 -21.48 9.99 6.11
CA LEU A 12 -20.05 10.20 6.19
C LEU A 12 -19.30 9.41 5.11
N LYS A 13 -19.62 8.12 4.95
CA LYS A 13 -19.03 7.28 3.92
C LYS A 13 -19.28 7.86 2.52
N ASN A 14 -20.51 8.27 2.23
CA ASN A 14 -20.85 8.90 0.95
C ASN A 14 -20.06 10.19 0.76
N SER A 15 -19.90 11.01 1.79
CA SER A 15 -19.11 12.24 1.68
C SER A 15 -17.63 11.94 1.38
N LEU A 16 -17.06 10.89 1.96
CA LEU A 16 -15.66 10.50 1.75
C LEU A 16 -15.40 9.87 0.37
N THR A 17 -16.41 9.25 -0.25
CA THR A 17 -16.27 8.55 -1.54
C THR A 17 -16.77 9.35 -2.73
N ASN A 18 -17.16 10.61 -2.54
CA ASN A 18 -17.66 11.48 -3.60
C ASN A 18 -16.88 12.79 -3.67
N VAL A 19 -17.02 13.48 -4.79
CA VAL A 19 -16.55 14.87 -4.94
C VAL A 19 -17.29 15.79 -3.95
N PRO A 20 -16.65 16.83 -3.41
CA PRO A 20 -15.29 17.29 -3.71
C PRO A 20 -14.19 16.64 -2.86
N PHE A 21 -14.53 15.72 -1.94
CA PHE A 21 -13.55 15.14 -1.02
C PHE A 21 -12.62 14.14 -1.72
N LEU A 22 -13.19 13.25 -2.53
CA LEU A 22 -12.42 12.36 -3.40
C LEU A 22 -12.06 13.11 -4.68
N LEU A 23 -10.77 13.36 -4.88
CA LEU A 23 -10.25 14.08 -6.04
C LEU A 23 -10.25 13.18 -7.28
N ILE A 24 -10.47 13.78 -8.45
CA ILE A 24 -10.32 13.10 -9.75
C ILE A 24 -8.84 13.12 -10.13
N PRO A 25 -8.22 12.00 -10.52
CA PRO A 25 -6.79 11.96 -10.81
C PRO A 25 -6.41 12.81 -12.03
N ASP A 26 -5.32 13.57 -11.89
CA ASP A 26 -4.63 14.23 -13.00
C ASP A 26 -3.29 13.52 -13.27
N TRP A 27 -3.22 12.79 -14.37
CA TRP A 27 -2.05 12.00 -14.75
C TRP A 27 -0.79 12.82 -15.07
N LYS A 28 -0.90 14.15 -15.16
CA LYS A 28 0.24 15.05 -15.37
C LYS A 28 0.94 15.43 -14.07
N LEU A 29 0.33 15.16 -12.92
CA LEU A 29 0.84 15.53 -11.61
C LEU A 29 1.31 14.28 -10.84
N PRO A 30 2.35 14.40 -9.99
CA PRO A 30 2.83 13.28 -9.20
C PRO A 30 1.80 12.84 -8.15
N PHE A 31 1.76 11.53 -7.88
CA PHE A 31 0.95 10.96 -6.81
C PHE A 31 1.78 10.81 -5.52
N LYS A 32 1.08 10.82 -4.38
CA LYS A 32 1.64 10.50 -3.07
C LYS A 32 0.96 9.26 -2.53
N LEU A 33 1.74 8.22 -2.23
CA LEU A 33 1.22 6.98 -1.68
C LEU A 33 1.54 6.90 -0.19
N TYR A 34 0.50 6.91 0.63
CA TYR A 34 0.62 6.65 2.07
C TYR A 34 0.30 5.20 2.34
N ILE A 35 1.14 4.52 3.12
CA ILE A 35 0.99 3.10 3.42
C ILE A 35 1.19 2.89 4.91
N ASP A 36 0.32 2.08 5.50
CA ASP A 36 0.53 1.52 6.82
C ASP A 36 0.15 0.03 6.82
N ALA A 37 0.95 -0.79 7.48
CA ALA A 37 0.77 -2.23 7.53
C ALA A 37 1.01 -2.74 8.95
N CYS A 38 0.26 -3.77 9.33
CA CYS A 38 0.46 -4.52 10.56
C CYS A 38 0.54 -6.03 10.26
N GLY A 39 0.57 -6.86 11.30
CA GLY A 39 0.57 -8.32 11.14
C GLY A 39 -0.73 -8.89 10.56
N GLU A 40 -1.80 -8.10 10.43
CA GLU A 40 -3.14 -8.60 10.04
C GLU A 40 -3.72 -7.88 8.83
N GLY A 41 -3.33 -6.62 8.60
CA GLY A 41 -3.94 -5.77 7.58
C GLY A 41 -2.96 -4.79 6.98
N LEU A 42 -3.28 -4.41 5.74
CA LEU A 42 -2.63 -3.37 4.95
C LEU A 42 -3.67 -2.28 4.68
N GLY A 43 -3.29 -1.03 4.93
CA GLY A 43 -4.02 0.16 4.54
C GLY A 43 -3.13 1.07 3.70
N ALA A 44 -3.66 1.61 2.62
CA ALA A 44 -2.95 2.57 1.81
C ALA A 44 -3.91 3.61 1.21
N GLU A 45 -3.37 4.79 0.92
CA GLU A 45 -4.11 5.90 0.35
C GLU A 45 -3.29 6.54 -0.74
N LEU A 46 -3.90 6.72 -1.91
CA LEU A 46 -3.31 7.48 -2.99
C LEU A 46 -3.83 8.91 -2.90
N HIS A 47 -2.92 9.87 -2.81
CA HIS A 47 -3.21 11.29 -2.73
C HIS A 47 -2.58 12.03 -3.90
N GLN A 48 -3.11 13.21 -4.21
CA GLN A 48 -2.53 14.11 -5.20
C GLN A 48 -2.69 15.57 -4.75
N THR A 49 -1.68 16.39 -5.02
CA THR A 49 -1.78 17.84 -4.80
C THR A 49 -2.26 18.51 -6.07
N GLN A 50 -3.43 19.15 -6.04
CA GLN A 50 -4.05 19.85 -7.17
C GLN A 50 -4.34 21.31 -6.81
N ILE A 51 -4.45 22.18 -7.82
CA ILE A 51 -4.87 23.56 -7.61
C ILE A 51 -6.40 23.62 -7.62
N ILE A 52 -6.99 23.93 -6.47
CA ILE A 52 -8.44 24.10 -6.31
C ILE A 52 -8.66 25.49 -5.71
N ASN A 53 -9.45 26.32 -6.38
CA ASN A 53 -9.69 27.72 -5.97
C ASN A 53 -8.37 28.49 -5.74
N ASP A 54 -7.45 28.41 -6.70
CA ASP A 54 -6.12 29.06 -6.69
C ASP A 54 -5.20 28.68 -5.52
N LYS A 55 -5.51 27.57 -4.83
CA LYS A 55 -4.70 27.06 -3.72
C LYS A 55 -4.29 25.61 -3.96
N PRO A 56 -3.05 25.23 -3.61
CA PRO A 56 -2.65 23.83 -3.62
C PRO A 56 -3.37 23.08 -2.49
N VAL A 57 -4.16 22.09 -2.87
CA VAL A 57 -4.88 21.21 -1.96
C VAL A 57 -4.41 19.79 -2.22
N GLU A 58 -3.93 19.11 -1.17
CA GLU A 58 -3.70 17.68 -1.20
C GLU A 58 -4.97 16.96 -0.79
N GLY A 59 -5.43 16.03 -1.62
CA GLY A 59 -6.61 15.23 -1.33
C GLY A 59 -6.48 13.79 -1.81
N PRO A 60 -7.32 12.90 -1.25
CA PRO A 60 -7.32 11.49 -1.60
C PRO A 60 -7.93 11.27 -2.99
N ILE A 61 -7.30 10.40 -3.77
CA ILE A 61 -7.76 9.87 -5.05
C ILE A 61 -8.43 8.52 -4.84
N CYS A 62 -7.80 7.65 -4.03
CA CYS A 62 -8.37 6.36 -3.69
C CYS A 62 -7.86 5.85 -2.33
N PHE A 63 -8.67 4.99 -1.72
CA PHE A 63 -8.34 4.26 -0.50
C PHE A 63 -8.23 2.78 -0.84
N ILE A 64 -7.21 2.13 -0.30
CA ILE A 64 -6.91 0.71 -0.53
C ILE A 64 -6.80 0.05 0.84
N SER A 65 -7.48 -1.07 1.03
CA SER A 65 -7.28 -1.90 2.21
C SER A 65 -7.45 -3.38 1.91
N ARG A 66 -6.63 -4.22 2.55
CA ARG A 66 -6.84 -5.67 2.56
C ARG A 66 -6.26 -6.33 3.80
N GLN A 67 -6.88 -7.42 4.20
CA GLN A 67 -6.30 -8.34 5.17
C GLN A 67 -5.07 -9.04 4.58
N ILE A 68 -4.01 -9.11 5.38
CA ILE A 68 -2.81 -9.85 5.06
C ILE A 68 -3.05 -11.30 5.49
N LYS A 69 -2.80 -12.24 4.57
CA LYS A 69 -2.93 -13.66 4.90
C LYS A 69 -1.96 -14.02 6.04
N PRO A 70 -2.35 -14.82 7.03
CA PRO A 70 -1.51 -15.13 8.20
C PRO A 70 -0.11 -15.66 7.87
N LYS A 71 0.03 -16.39 6.77
CA LYS A 71 1.32 -16.89 6.27
C LYS A 71 2.22 -15.76 5.75
N ALA A 72 1.67 -14.81 4.99
CA ALA A 72 2.40 -13.65 4.48
C ALA A 72 2.84 -12.71 5.62
N ALA A 73 1.98 -12.50 6.62
CA ALA A 73 2.30 -11.71 7.80
C ALA A 73 3.52 -12.25 8.56
N ARG A 74 3.60 -13.58 8.72
CA ARG A 74 4.74 -14.25 9.39
C ARG A 74 6.07 -14.07 8.64
N TYR A 75 6.05 -13.93 7.32
CA TYR A 75 7.26 -13.74 6.51
C TYR A 75 7.71 -12.29 6.42
N ALA A 76 6.78 -11.34 6.44
CA ALA A 76 7.09 -9.91 6.44
C ALA A 76 7.78 -9.45 7.73
N MET A 77 7.49 -10.10 8.87
CA MET A 77 7.98 -9.68 10.20
C MET A 77 9.27 -10.38 10.68
N LYS A 78 9.80 -11.38 9.97
CA LYS A 78 10.96 -12.15 10.43
C LYS A 78 12.19 -11.97 9.53
N LYS A 79 13.14 -11.12 9.96
CA LYS A 79 14.50 -10.89 9.38
C LYS A 79 14.49 -10.58 7.87
N PRO A 80 15.60 -10.13 7.26
CA PRO A 80 15.68 -10.06 5.80
C PRO A 80 15.47 -11.48 5.23
N ASN A 81 14.26 -11.70 4.73
CA ASN A 81 13.79 -12.95 4.17
C ASN A 81 13.75 -12.81 2.65
N ARG A 82 13.73 -13.91 1.91
CA ARG A 82 13.63 -13.93 0.43
C ARG A 82 12.53 -13.03 -0.14
N HIS A 83 11.44 -12.82 0.61
CA HIS A 83 10.33 -11.96 0.23
C HIS A 83 10.74 -10.48 0.23
N MET A 84 11.55 -10.04 1.20
CA MET A 84 12.08 -8.68 1.23
C MET A 84 12.98 -8.39 0.04
N LEU A 85 13.80 -9.37 -0.37
CA LEU A 85 14.63 -9.23 -1.57
C LEU A 85 13.77 -9.10 -2.83
N ARG A 86 12.70 -9.88 -2.95
CA ARG A 86 11.77 -9.76 -4.09
C ARG A 86 11.11 -8.39 -4.12
N CYS A 87 10.57 -7.92 -2.99
CA CYS A 87 10.01 -6.57 -2.90
C CYS A 87 11.06 -5.49 -3.24
N GLN A 88 12.33 -5.67 -2.85
CA GLN A 88 13.39 -4.73 -3.18
C GLN A 88 13.64 -4.67 -4.69
N ILE A 89 13.65 -5.82 -5.38
CA ILE A 89 13.77 -5.88 -6.85
C ILE A 89 12.57 -5.21 -7.51
N ASP A 90 11.34 -5.54 -7.08
CA ASP A 90 10.13 -4.96 -7.67
C ASP A 90 10.08 -3.43 -7.44
N ILE A 91 10.55 -2.95 -6.28
CA ILE A 91 10.65 -1.51 -5.98
C ILE A 91 11.69 -0.83 -6.87
N GLN A 92 12.77 -1.51 -7.28
CA GLN A 92 13.83 -0.91 -8.11
C GLN A 92 13.28 -0.36 -9.44
N GLU A 93 12.25 -0.99 -10.01
CA GLU A 93 11.59 -0.49 -11.23
C GLU A 93 11.03 0.93 -11.08
N TYR A 94 10.67 1.32 -9.86
CA TYR A 94 10.09 2.62 -9.55
C TYR A 94 11.10 3.62 -9.00
N THR A 95 12.33 3.21 -8.67
CA THR A 95 13.32 4.07 -7.99
C THR A 95 13.71 5.32 -8.78
N GLY A 96 13.64 5.29 -10.11
CA GLY A 96 13.90 6.47 -10.95
C GLY A 96 12.84 7.57 -10.86
N ASN A 97 11.61 7.22 -10.44
CA ASN A 97 10.45 8.10 -10.46
C ASN A 97 9.73 8.21 -9.10
N MET A 98 10.29 7.61 -8.04
CA MET A 98 9.70 7.55 -6.70
C MET A 98 10.72 7.94 -5.63
N THR A 99 10.28 8.75 -4.67
CA THR A 99 11.00 9.04 -3.43
C THR A 99 10.28 8.40 -2.25
N ILE A 100 11.03 7.73 -1.36
CA ILE A 100 10.47 7.10 -0.16
C ILE A 100 10.80 7.97 1.04
N ASP A 101 9.78 8.58 1.64
CA ASP A 101 9.91 9.37 2.86
C ASP A 101 9.30 8.64 4.05
N ASN A 102 10.07 8.43 5.10
CA ASN A 102 9.52 7.92 6.36
C ASN A 102 8.71 9.01 7.05
N LYS A 103 7.42 8.75 7.26
CA LYS A 103 6.50 9.65 7.96
C LYS A 103 6.15 9.06 9.32
N SER A 104 7.04 9.22 10.29
CA SER A 104 6.79 8.75 11.66
C SER A 104 5.77 9.62 12.41
N GLY A 105 4.89 9.00 13.19
CA GLY A 105 3.97 9.68 14.12
C GLY A 105 2.50 9.67 13.70
N ASN A 106 1.69 10.50 14.35
CA ASN A 106 0.22 10.59 14.17
C ASN A 106 -0.21 11.31 12.87
N ILE A 107 0.66 11.38 11.87
CA ILE A 107 0.45 12.15 10.63
C ILE A 107 -0.48 11.39 9.67
N HIS A 108 -0.47 10.04 9.67
CA HIS A 108 -1.25 9.20 8.75
C HIS A 108 -2.29 8.32 9.46
N LYS A 109 -3.15 8.93 10.27
CA LYS A 109 -4.22 8.22 11.01
C LYS A 109 -5.19 7.47 10.09
N ASN A 110 -5.39 7.96 8.87
CA ASN A 110 -6.35 7.37 7.94
C ASN A 110 -5.85 6.00 7.44
N ALA A 111 -4.56 5.87 7.05
CA ALA A 111 -3.95 4.60 6.69
C ALA A 111 -3.91 3.59 7.86
N ASP A 112 -3.66 4.06 9.10
CA ASP A 112 -3.77 3.23 10.30
C ASP A 112 -5.22 2.75 10.56
N GLY A 113 -6.21 3.60 10.28
CA GLY A 113 -7.62 3.18 10.30
C GLY A 113 -7.90 2.06 9.28
N LEU A 114 -7.47 2.26 8.04
CA LEU A 114 -7.66 1.28 6.96
C LEU A 114 -6.98 -0.06 7.25
N ARG A 115 -5.79 -0.06 7.86
CA ARG A 115 -5.10 -1.32 8.18
C ARG A 115 -5.78 -2.07 9.33
N ARG A 116 -6.33 -1.36 10.34
CA ARG A 116 -6.99 -1.97 11.51
C ARG A 116 -8.34 -2.59 11.17
N TRP A 117 -9.04 -2.02 10.19
CA TRP A 117 -10.32 -2.53 9.67
C TRP A 117 -10.20 -2.89 8.18
N ALA A 118 -9.13 -3.60 7.84
CA ALA A 118 -8.86 -3.93 6.45
C ALA A 118 -9.92 -4.88 5.88
N LEU A 119 -10.30 -4.64 4.62
CA LEU A 119 -11.28 -5.48 3.92
C LEU A 119 -10.77 -6.91 3.72
N ALA A 120 -11.68 -7.87 3.64
CA ALA A 120 -11.32 -9.26 3.40
C ALA A 120 -10.54 -9.41 2.09
N ASN A 121 -9.58 -10.34 2.06
CA ASN A 121 -8.83 -10.65 0.86
C ASN A 121 -9.60 -11.68 0.01
N THR A 122 -10.72 -11.24 -0.56
CA THR A 122 -11.59 -12.03 -1.46
C THR A 122 -11.59 -11.42 -2.87
N PRO A 123 -11.90 -12.18 -3.94
CA PRO A 123 -11.86 -11.68 -5.32
C PRO A 123 -12.73 -10.44 -5.59
N GLU A 124 -13.73 -10.17 -4.77
CA GLU A 124 -14.58 -8.97 -4.84
C GLU A 124 -13.84 -7.70 -4.39
N ASN A 125 -12.77 -7.83 -3.61
CA ASN A 125 -11.91 -6.72 -3.23
C ASN A 125 -10.95 -6.40 -4.38
N PRO A 126 -10.92 -5.18 -4.94
CA PRO A 126 -9.97 -4.82 -6.00
C PRO A 126 -8.49 -4.95 -5.58
N ALA A 127 -8.22 -4.87 -4.27
CA ALA A 127 -6.89 -5.09 -3.71
C ALA A 127 -6.54 -6.57 -3.52
N TRP A 128 -7.39 -7.50 -3.98
CA TRP A 128 -7.22 -8.92 -3.79
C TRP A 128 -5.91 -9.44 -4.37
N VAL A 129 -5.27 -10.33 -3.61
CA VAL A 129 -4.10 -11.08 -4.07
C VAL A 129 -4.37 -12.56 -3.90
N PRO A 130 -4.28 -13.36 -4.98
CA PRO A 130 -4.46 -14.81 -4.93
C PRO A 130 -3.47 -15.46 -3.96
N GLN A 131 -3.78 -16.68 -3.54
CA GLN A 131 -2.83 -17.46 -2.76
C GLN A 131 -1.79 -18.03 -3.73
N GLU A 132 -0.62 -17.39 -3.81
CA GLU A 132 0.49 -18.00 -4.53
C GLU A 132 1.00 -19.20 -3.71
N GLU A 133 0.73 -20.41 -4.20
CA GLU A 133 1.58 -21.55 -3.90
C GLU A 133 2.91 -21.31 -4.61
N HIS A 134 3.82 -20.58 -3.95
CA HIS A 134 5.17 -20.45 -4.46
C HIS A 134 5.86 -21.82 -4.41
N ASN A 135 5.72 -22.62 -5.47
CA ASN A 135 6.65 -23.70 -5.77
C ASN A 135 7.87 -23.04 -6.40
N ILE A 136 8.88 -22.78 -5.59
CA ILE A 136 10.13 -22.22 -6.10
C ILE A 136 10.94 -23.39 -6.64
N GLU A 137 10.79 -23.64 -7.94
CA GLU A 137 11.73 -24.48 -8.69
C GLU A 137 13.03 -23.71 -8.92
N GLY A 138 13.79 -23.53 -7.84
CA GLY A 138 15.12 -22.94 -7.88
C GLY A 138 15.16 -21.45 -8.23
N ILE A 139 16.12 -20.75 -7.65
CA ILE A 139 16.69 -19.59 -8.33
C ILE A 139 17.64 -20.22 -9.34
N CYS A 140 17.40 -20.07 -10.64
CA CYS A 140 18.42 -20.43 -11.62
C CYS A 140 19.58 -19.45 -11.42
N VAL A 141 20.59 -19.87 -10.66
CA VAL A 141 21.85 -19.15 -10.51
C VAL A 141 22.64 -19.38 -11.80
N THR A 142 22.20 -18.78 -12.90
CA THR A 142 22.93 -18.85 -14.18
C THR A 142 23.65 -17.56 -14.54
N ASP A 143 23.36 -16.45 -13.85
CA ASP A 143 23.90 -15.13 -14.22
C ASP A 143 24.61 -14.39 -13.06
N ILE A 144 25.10 -15.12 -12.05
CA ILE A 144 26.05 -14.53 -11.09
C ILE A 144 27.44 -14.77 -11.65
N GLY A 145 28.01 -13.74 -12.29
CA GLY A 145 29.39 -13.79 -12.76
C GLY A 145 30.38 -13.95 -11.59
N PRO A 146 31.56 -14.54 -11.85
CA PRO A 146 32.58 -14.82 -10.84
C PRO A 146 33.05 -13.56 -10.08
N GLU A 147 32.80 -12.36 -10.59
CA GLU A 147 33.05 -11.08 -9.94
C GLU A 147 32.35 -10.92 -8.58
N CYS A 148 31.20 -11.57 -8.36
CA CYS A 148 30.44 -11.44 -7.11
C CYS A 148 31.05 -12.21 -5.92
N PHE A 149 32.02 -13.10 -6.15
CA PHE A 149 32.60 -13.95 -5.11
C PHE A 149 34.00 -13.50 -4.64
N ASN A 150 34.56 -12.42 -5.20
CA ASN A 150 35.94 -12.02 -4.95
C ASN A 150 36.17 -11.16 -3.69
N GLU A 151 35.13 -10.88 -2.89
CA GLU A 151 35.26 -10.09 -1.66
C GLU A 151 34.90 -10.86 -0.39
N VAL A 152 35.30 -12.12 -0.30
CA VAL A 152 35.42 -12.81 1.00
C VAL A 152 36.86 -13.30 1.17
N LYS A 153 37.70 -12.44 1.74
CA LYS A 153 38.97 -12.82 2.38
C LYS A 153 38.81 -12.73 3.89
#